data_AF-A0AAW5VBG5-F1
#
_entry.id   AF-A0AAW5VBG5-F1
#
_cell.length_a   1.000
_cell.length_b   1.000
_cell.length_c   1.000
_cell.angle_alpha   90.00
_cell.angle_beta   90.00
_cell.angle_gamma   90.00
#
_symmetry.space_group_name_H-M   'P 1'
#
loop_
_entity.id
_entity.type
_entity.pdbx_description
1 polymer ?
#
loop_
_entity_poly.entity_id
_entity_poly.type
_entity_poly.pdbx_seq_one_letter_code
_entity_poly.pdbx_strand_id
1 'polypeptide(L)'
;MKKNKYIKSILFIFSSFLFINCISNSKYETFQPESNNNENSKLNLTLDFKNFDEFPLLIDIQIKNIKYSDSNTIVCGELSKEYHFKFGKNPINLNLDNGKYCVRVFVHYNTFRPYQKNFKAGLVLNLNSDKSCLEQPRQAYDYINNFNCPFLDLSNSAKRIIFSNNSSDRNDEATAIVTWGLTFSSITRPPPILYIAPIPMFFSGYITKLNKIEFEIR
;
A
#
# COMPACT_ATOMS: atom_id res chain seq x y z
N MET A 1 -7.95 2.20 -52.01
CA MET A 1 -8.14 1.22 -50.90
C MET A 1 -6.88 0.95 -50.06
N LYS A 2 -5.98 1.92 -49.79
CA LYS A 2 -4.75 1.69 -48.97
C LYS A 2 -4.82 2.18 -47.51
N LYS A 3 -5.81 3.01 -47.14
CA LYS A 3 -5.94 3.59 -45.77
C LYS A 3 -6.40 2.59 -44.69
N ASN A 4 -7.10 1.51 -45.06
CA ASN A 4 -7.76 0.63 -44.10
C ASN A 4 -6.83 -0.40 -43.42
N LYS A 5 -5.64 -0.65 -43.98
CA LYS A 5 -4.64 -1.58 -43.40
C LYS A 5 -3.89 -0.98 -42.21
N TYR A 6 -3.57 0.31 -42.25
CA TYR A 6 -2.79 0.98 -41.20
C TYR A 6 -3.60 1.17 -39.90
N ILE A 7 -4.90 1.46 -40.01
CA ILE A 7 -5.79 1.62 -38.84
C ILE A 7 -5.89 0.32 -38.04
N LYS A 8 -6.03 -0.83 -38.73
CA LYS A 8 -6.04 -2.15 -38.06
C LYS A 8 -4.71 -2.47 -37.38
N SER A 9 -3.58 -2.07 -37.96
CA SER A 9 -2.25 -2.29 -37.37
C SER A 9 -2.01 -1.44 -36.13
N ILE A 10 -2.46 -0.18 -36.13
CA ILE A 10 -2.32 0.72 -34.97
C ILE A 10 -3.20 0.25 -33.80
N LEU A 11 -4.44 -0.18 -34.08
CA LEU A 11 -5.34 -0.73 -33.06
C LEU A 11 -4.77 -2.00 -32.41
N PHE A 12 -4.10 -2.85 -33.20
CA PHE A 12 -3.45 -4.07 -32.72
C PHE A 12 -2.21 -3.79 -31.87
N ILE A 13 -1.42 -2.76 -32.23
CA ILE A 13 -0.28 -2.30 -31.43
C ILE A 13 -0.78 -1.71 -30.11
N PHE A 14 -1.84 -0.89 -30.14
CA PHE A 14 -2.43 -0.31 -28.93
C PHE A 14 -3.03 -1.37 -28.00
N SER A 15 -3.68 -2.41 -28.55
CA SER A 15 -4.18 -3.52 -27.73
C SER A 15 -3.03 -4.31 -27.11
N SER A 16 -1.96 -4.62 -27.85
CA SER A 16 -0.79 -5.32 -27.29
C SER A 16 -0.11 -4.52 -26.17
N PHE A 17 0.03 -3.20 -26.31
CA PHE A 17 0.58 -2.37 -25.23
C PHE A 17 -0.32 -2.33 -23.97
N LEU A 18 -1.64 -2.50 -24.13
CA LEU A 18 -2.56 -2.59 -22.98
C LEU A 18 -2.51 -3.96 -22.27
N PHE A 19 -2.22 -5.05 -22.99
CA PHE A 19 -2.20 -6.40 -22.41
C PHE A 19 -0.84 -6.81 -21.79
N ILE A 20 0.28 -6.20 -22.21
CA ILE A 20 1.63 -6.60 -21.70
C ILE A 20 1.83 -6.25 -20.22
N ASN A 21 1.06 -5.31 -19.66
CA ASN A 21 1.19 -4.91 -18.26
C ASN A 21 0.35 -5.77 -17.27
N CYS A 22 -0.28 -6.85 -17.72
CA CYS A 22 -1.02 -7.78 -16.85
C CYS A 22 -0.15 -8.87 -16.22
N ILE A 23 1.17 -8.73 -16.19
CA ILE A 23 2.08 -9.65 -15.51
C ILE A 23 2.57 -8.99 -14.23
N SER A 24 1.91 -9.29 -13.11
CA SER A 24 2.54 -9.43 -11.78
C SER A 24 1.47 -9.51 -10.69
N ASN A 25 0.77 -10.65 -10.61
CA ASN A 25 0.03 -11.02 -9.39
C ASN A 25 0.62 -12.28 -8.72
N SER A 26 1.74 -12.80 -9.22
CA SER A 26 2.25 -14.13 -8.89
C SER A 26 3.12 -14.22 -7.64
N LYS A 27 3.22 -13.17 -6.81
CA LYS A 27 4.04 -13.19 -5.57
C LYS A 27 3.23 -13.13 -4.27
N TYR A 28 1.97 -12.73 -4.34
CA TYR A 28 1.14 -12.58 -3.16
C TYR A 28 0.19 -13.77 -3.06
N GLU A 29 0.32 -14.53 -1.97
CA GLU A 29 -0.55 -15.66 -1.70
C GLU A 29 -1.77 -15.20 -0.89
N THR A 30 -2.86 -15.96 -0.99
CA THR A 30 -4.02 -15.76 -0.11
C THR A 30 -3.66 -16.37 1.24
N PHE A 31 -3.80 -15.60 2.32
CA PHE A 31 -3.48 -16.11 3.66
C PHE A 31 -4.30 -17.36 3.97
N GLN A 32 -3.62 -18.50 4.09
CA GLN A 32 -4.17 -19.68 4.73
C GLN A 32 -3.64 -19.71 6.16
N PRO A 33 -4.50 -19.57 7.18
CA PRO A 33 -4.06 -19.74 8.55
C PRO A 33 -3.54 -21.17 8.71
N GLU A 34 -2.33 -21.33 9.25
CA GLU A 34 -1.85 -22.65 9.68
C GLU A 34 -2.85 -23.21 10.70
N SER A 35 -3.49 -24.34 10.37
CA SER A 35 -4.37 -25.08 11.28
C SER A 35 -3.54 -25.81 12.33
N ASN A 36 -2.93 -25.07 13.25
CA ASN A 36 -2.25 -25.67 14.39
C ASN A 36 -3.26 -25.85 15.53
N ASN A 37 -3.90 -27.03 15.55
CA ASN A 37 -4.86 -27.51 16.55
C ASN A 37 -4.25 -27.78 17.95
N ASN A 38 -3.38 -26.91 18.45
CA ASN A 38 -2.91 -26.96 19.84
C ASN A 38 -3.35 -25.68 20.55
N GLU A 39 -4.50 -25.75 21.22
CA GLU A 39 -5.17 -24.67 21.95
C GLU A 39 -4.40 -24.20 23.20
N ASN A 40 -3.28 -24.83 23.56
CA ASN A 40 -2.50 -24.47 24.73
C ASN A 40 -1.16 -23.83 24.33
N SER A 41 -1.01 -22.55 24.72
CA SER A 41 0.18 -21.69 24.70
C SER A 41 0.64 -21.02 23.39
N LYS A 42 -0.21 -20.21 22.74
CA LYS A 42 0.24 -19.25 21.72
C LYS A 42 -0.42 -17.88 21.92
N LEU A 43 0.38 -16.87 22.25
CA LEU A 43 -0.05 -15.47 22.24
C LEU A 43 0.14 -14.94 20.82
N ASN A 44 -0.93 -14.46 20.21
CA ASN A 44 -0.95 -14.17 18.78
C ASN A 44 -0.69 -12.68 18.52
N LEU A 45 0.04 -12.39 17.44
CA LEU A 45 -0.01 -11.08 16.80
C LEU A 45 -1.19 -11.09 15.84
N THR A 46 -2.21 -10.26 16.11
CA THR A 46 -3.37 -10.10 15.23
C THR A 46 -3.26 -8.80 14.44
N LEU A 47 -3.35 -8.88 13.12
CA LEU A 47 -3.45 -7.72 12.24
C LEU A 47 -4.88 -7.60 11.72
N ASP A 48 -5.51 -6.50 12.09
CA ASP A 48 -6.86 -6.11 11.67
C ASP A 48 -6.79 -5.04 10.58
N PHE A 49 -7.78 -5.04 9.70
CA PHE A 49 -7.86 -4.09 8.60
C PHE A 49 -9.27 -3.52 8.51
N LYS A 50 -9.37 -2.18 8.52
CA LYS A 50 -10.64 -1.44 8.45
C LYS A 50 -10.67 -0.52 7.22
N ASN A 51 -11.82 -0.44 6.56
CA ASN A 51 -12.08 0.43 5.41
C ASN A 51 -11.23 0.13 4.15
N PHE A 52 -10.88 -1.14 3.93
CA PHE A 52 -10.12 -1.60 2.76
C PHE A 52 -10.96 -2.38 1.74
N ASP A 53 -12.29 -2.41 1.87
CA ASP A 53 -13.18 -3.29 1.09
C ASP A 53 -13.05 -3.16 -0.43
N GLU A 54 -12.72 -1.97 -0.92
CA GLU A 54 -12.58 -1.65 -2.35
C GLU A 54 -11.12 -1.65 -2.84
N PHE A 55 -10.16 -1.88 -1.96
CA PHE A 55 -8.74 -1.72 -2.27
C PHE A 55 -8.02 -3.06 -2.33
N PRO A 56 -7.16 -3.29 -3.35
CA PRO A 56 -6.36 -4.51 -3.45
C PRO A 56 -5.17 -4.42 -2.46
N LEU A 57 -5.47 -4.52 -1.17
CA LEU A 57 -4.50 -4.38 -0.11
C LEU A 57 -3.52 -5.56 -0.11
N LEU A 58 -2.24 -5.23 -0.07
CA LEU A 58 -1.09 -6.13 -0.03
C LEU A 58 -0.36 -5.89 1.29
N ILE A 59 0.08 -6.98 1.93
CA ILE A 59 0.73 -6.96 3.23
C ILE A 59 2.01 -7.78 3.16
N ASP A 60 3.13 -7.15 3.49
CA ASP A 60 4.44 -7.80 3.61
C ASP A 60 4.88 -7.75 5.08
N ILE A 61 5.23 -8.90 5.66
CA ILE A 61 5.62 -9.00 7.08
C ILE A 61 6.95 -9.72 7.18
N GLN A 62 7.91 -9.10 7.84
CA GLN A 62 9.20 -9.69 8.15
C GLN A 62 9.38 -9.74 9.67
N ILE A 63 9.70 -10.91 10.19
CA ILE A 63 9.91 -11.16 11.62
C ILE A 63 11.34 -11.62 11.81
N LYS A 64 12.07 -10.87 12.63
CA LYS A 64 13.44 -11.18 13.03
C LYS A 64 13.49 -11.44 14.52
N ASN A 65 14.29 -12.43 14.90
CA ASN A 65 14.58 -12.68 16.30
C ASN A 65 15.42 -11.53 16.86
N ILE A 66 15.35 -11.31 18.16
CA ILE A 66 16.21 -10.36 18.84
C ILE A 66 17.58 -10.98 19.12
N LYS A 67 18.63 -10.18 18.98
CA LYS A 67 19.98 -10.47 19.46
C LYS A 67 20.38 -9.39 20.46
N TYR A 68 21.09 -9.80 21.51
CA TYR A 68 21.72 -8.87 22.44
C TYR A 68 23.13 -8.58 21.92
N SER A 69 23.41 -7.32 21.60
CA SER A 69 24.76 -6.91 21.18
C SER A 69 25.69 -6.82 22.40
N ASP A 70 25.18 -6.31 23.51
CA ASP A 70 25.77 -6.31 24.86
C ASP A 70 24.68 -6.69 25.88
N SER A 71 25.01 -6.69 27.19
CA SER A 71 24.06 -7.06 28.25
C SER A 71 22.75 -6.25 28.26
N ASN A 72 22.74 -5.05 27.68
CA ASN A 72 21.59 -4.13 27.73
C ASN A 72 21.08 -3.68 26.34
N THR A 73 21.76 -3.99 25.24
CA THR A 73 21.43 -3.44 23.92
C THR A 73 20.74 -4.48 23.03
N ILE A 74 19.47 -4.21 22.72
CA ILE A 74 18.63 -5.05 21.87
C ILE A 74 18.83 -4.66 20.40
N VAL A 75 19.19 -5.63 19.56
CA VAL A 75 19.39 -5.45 18.12
C VAL A 75 18.60 -6.50 17.35
N CYS A 76 18.13 -6.15 16.15
CA CYS A 76 17.46 -7.11 15.28
C CYS A 76 18.46 -8.13 14.73
N GLY A 77 18.17 -9.41 14.96
CA GLY A 77 18.95 -10.55 14.51
C GLY A 77 18.53 -11.08 13.14
N GLU A 78 18.61 -12.39 13.00
CA GLU A 78 18.31 -13.10 11.76
C GLU A 78 16.81 -13.14 11.47
N LEU A 79 16.49 -13.18 10.17
CA LEU A 79 15.13 -13.35 9.68
C LEU A 79 14.64 -14.74 10.07
N SER A 80 13.56 -14.76 10.85
CA SER A 80 12.91 -15.99 11.30
C SER A 80 11.77 -16.37 10.35
N LYS A 81 10.90 -15.42 10.01
CA LYS A 81 9.70 -15.65 9.20
C LYS A 81 9.46 -14.45 8.28
N GLU A 82 9.00 -14.73 7.07
CA GLU A 82 8.58 -13.73 6.09
C GLU A 82 7.26 -14.15 5.46
N TYR A 83 6.37 -13.18 5.26
CA TYR A 83 5.04 -13.41 4.74
C TYR A 83 4.65 -12.34 3.73
N HIS A 84 3.97 -12.76 2.66
CA HIS A 84 3.43 -11.89 1.62
C HIS A 84 1.97 -12.24 1.37
N PHE A 85 1.06 -11.37 1.81
CA PHE A 85 -0.37 -11.62 1.80
C PHE A 85 -1.12 -10.65 0.90
N LYS A 86 -2.15 -11.17 0.25
CA LYS A 86 -3.25 -10.36 -0.28
C LYS A 86 -4.40 -10.34 0.72
N PHE A 87 -4.95 -9.15 0.99
CA PHE A 87 -6.06 -8.99 1.91
C PHE A 87 -7.30 -9.75 1.46
N GLY A 88 -7.85 -10.56 2.37
CA GLY A 88 -9.02 -11.41 2.16
C GLY A 88 -10.20 -11.08 3.08
N LYS A 89 -10.30 -9.84 3.58
CA LYS A 89 -11.34 -9.37 4.53
C LYS A 89 -11.28 -9.92 5.96
N ASN A 90 -10.49 -10.96 6.20
CA ASN A 90 -10.28 -11.52 7.53
C ASN A 90 -9.03 -10.94 8.21
N PRO A 91 -9.01 -10.87 9.55
CA PRO A 91 -7.80 -10.55 10.28
C PRO A 91 -6.72 -11.61 10.03
N ILE A 92 -5.46 -11.19 10.05
CA ILE A 92 -4.31 -12.08 9.93
C ILE A 92 -3.80 -12.38 11.34
N ASN A 93 -3.87 -13.65 11.74
CA ASN A 93 -3.36 -14.11 13.03
C ASN A 93 -2.03 -14.81 12.80
N LEU A 94 -0.96 -14.22 13.34
CA LEU A 94 0.37 -14.82 13.32
C LEU A 94 0.66 -15.44 14.68
N ASN A 95 0.88 -16.75 14.64
CA ASN A 95 1.24 -17.55 15.80
C ASN A 95 2.76 -17.45 16.01
N LEU A 96 3.17 -16.75 17.06
CA LEU A 96 4.57 -16.56 17.46
C LEU A 96 4.79 -17.15 18.85
N ASP A 97 6.03 -17.55 19.11
CA ASP A 97 6.40 -18.04 20.44
C ASP A 97 6.50 -16.88 21.43
N ASN A 98 6.60 -17.21 22.71
CA ASN A 98 6.69 -16.18 23.73
C ASN A 98 8.05 -15.46 23.66
N GLY A 99 8.04 -14.13 23.54
CA GLY A 99 9.26 -13.35 23.53
C GLY A 99 9.13 -12.00 22.84
N LYS A 100 10.30 -11.39 22.60
CA LYS A 100 10.43 -10.10 21.94
C LYS A 100 10.95 -10.27 20.51
N TYR A 101 10.35 -9.56 19.57
CA TYR A 101 10.67 -9.66 18.15
C TYR A 101 10.89 -8.29 17.50
N CYS A 102 11.76 -8.28 16.50
CA CYS A 102 11.81 -7.20 15.53
C CYS A 102 10.83 -7.51 14.40
N VAL A 103 9.86 -6.63 14.16
CA VAL A 103 8.85 -6.87 13.13
C VAL A 103 8.78 -5.68 12.19
N ARG A 104 8.80 -5.94 10.89
CA ARG A 104 8.50 -4.96 9.86
C ARG A 104 7.20 -5.37 9.18
N VAL A 105 6.19 -4.52 9.25
CA VAL A 105 4.91 -4.68 8.54
C VAL A 105 4.82 -3.59 7.49
N PHE A 106 4.67 -3.96 6.23
CA PHE A 106 4.41 -3.04 5.14
C PHE A 106 3.04 -3.33 4.54
N VAL A 107 2.13 -2.37 4.68
CA VAL A 107 0.77 -2.46 4.14
C VAL A 107 0.66 -1.45 3.01
N HIS A 108 0.28 -1.89 1.81
CA HIS A 108 0.14 -1.00 0.66
C HIS A 108 -0.95 -1.45 -0.31
N TYR A 109 -1.42 -0.51 -1.11
CA TYR A 109 -2.27 -0.82 -2.25
C TYR A 109 -2.00 0.16 -3.39
N ASN A 110 -2.29 -0.30 -4.60
CA ASN A 110 -2.31 0.53 -5.79
C ASN A 110 -3.46 0.04 -6.70
N THR A 111 -4.43 0.90 -6.96
CA THR A 111 -5.54 0.58 -7.87
C THR A 111 -5.15 0.91 -9.29
N PHE A 112 -5.51 0.07 -10.25
CA PHE A 112 -5.46 0.42 -11.66
C PHE A 112 -6.82 0.96 -12.12
N ARG A 113 -6.89 2.23 -12.52
CA ARG A 113 -8.10 2.87 -13.03
C ARG A 113 -7.85 3.45 -14.42
N PRO A 114 -8.42 2.87 -15.49
CA PRO A 114 -8.31 3.44 -16.82
C PRO A 114 -8.88 4.87 -16.84
N TYR A 115 -8.15 5.80 -17.48
CA TYR A 115 -8.61 7.18 -17.69
C TYR A 115 -8.89 7.99 -16.40
N GLN A 116 -8.45 7.51 -15.24
CA GLN A 116 -8.57 8.20 -13.95
C GLN A 116 -7.25 8.12 -13.18
N LYS A 117 -7.06 8.99 -12.18
CA LYS A 117 -5.89 8.93 -11.29
C LYS A 117 -5.98 7.67 -10.42
N ASN A 118 -4.91 6.86 -10.42
CA ASN A 118 -4.80 5.69 -9.55
C ASN A 118 -4.78 6.10 -8.07
N PHE A 119 -5.49 5.35 -7.23
CA PHE A 119 -5.36 5.46 -5.79
C PHE A 119 -4.24 4.56 -5.29
N LYS A 120 -3.38 5.14 -4.45
CA LYS A 120 -2.28 4.43 -3.81
C LYS A 120 -2.10 4.94 -2.38
N ALA A 121 -1.76 4.04 -1.48
CA ALA A 121 -1.27 4.36 -0.16
C ALA A 121 -0.33 3.25 0.31
N GLY A 122 0.58 3.57 1.22
CA GLY A 122 1.52 2.61 1.78
C GLY A 122 1.95 3.07 3.15
N LEU A 123 2.07 2.13 4.08
CA LEU A 123 2.51 2.35 5.45
C LEU A 123 3.51 1.26 5.84
N VAL A 124 4.70 1.66 6.25
CA VAL A 124 5.75 0.83 6.84
C VAL A 124 5.74 1.05 8.34
N LEU A 125 5.56 -0.02 9.10
CA LEU A 125 5.65 -0.06 10.55
C LEU A 125 6.85 -0.93 10.94
N ASN A 126 7.89 -0.31 11.49
CA ASN A 126 9.07 -1.01 12.00
C ASN A 126 9.02 -1.04 13.54
N LEU A 127 8.72 -2.21 14.09
CA LEU A 127 8.82 -2.53 15.52
C LEU A 127 10.26 -2.94 15.82
N ASN A 128 11.18 -1.98 15.94
CA ASN A 128 12.63 -2.23 16.01
C ASN A 128 13.41 -1.26 16.92
N SER A 129 12.71 -0.50 17.76
CA SER A 129 13.33 0.48 18.65
C SER A 129 12.85 0.26 20.09
N ASP A 130 13.47 0.94 21.06
CA ASP A 130 12.94 1.08 22.42
C ASP A 130 12.13 2.36 22.61
N LYS A 131 12.12 3.23 21.59
CA LYS A 131 11.40 4.51 21.65
C LYS A 131 9.91 4.30 21.40
N SER A 132 9.08 5.10 22.07
CA SER A 132 7.64 5.14 21.79
C SER A 132 7.39 5.41 20.30
N CYS A 133 6.35 4.79 19.76
CA CYS A 133 5.87 5.14 18.43
C CYS A 133 5.56 6.64 18.45
N LEU A 134 6.13 7.41 17.53
CA LEU A 134 5.64 8.76 17.29
C LEU A 134 4.17 8.60 16.86
N GLU A 135 3.25 9.05 17.72
CA GLU A 135 1.84 9.15 17.35
C GLU A 135 1.76 9.92 16.04
N GLN A 136 0.94 9.44 15.09
CA GLN A 136 0.73 10.17 13.85
C GLN A 136 0.31 11.60 14.21
N PRO A 137 1.04 12.64 13.78
CA PRO A 137 0.54 14.00 13.92
C PRO A 137 -0.81 14.07 13.20
N ARG A 138 -1.90 14.21 13.95
CA ARG A 138 -3.28 14.25 13.44
C ARG A 138 -3.50 15.32 12.35
N GLN A 139 -2.56 16.24 12.18
CA GLN A 139 -2.59 17.37 11.26
C GLN A 139 -1.25 17.63 10.56
N ALA A 140 -0.42 16.62 10.29
CA ALA A 140 0.71 16.86 9.37
C ALA A 140 0.19 17.09 7.94
N TYR A 141 0.68 18.15 7.30
CA TYR A 141 0.46 18.44 5.88
C TYR A 141 0.94 17.28 4.99
N ASP A 142 2.02 16.62 5.40
CA ASP A 142 2.61 15.51 4.69
C ASP A 142 2.24 14.16 5.31
N TYR A 143 1.83 13.22 4.45
CA TYR A 143 1.53 11.86 4.85
C TYR A 143 2.83 11.12 5.23
N ILE A 144 3.02 10.87 6.52
CA ILE A 144 4.11 10.04 7.02
C ILE A 144 3.73 8.58 6.79
N ASN A 145 4.58 7.87 6.05
CA ASN A 145 4.36 6.49 5.64
C ASN A 145 5.35 5.50 6.29
N ASN A 146 6.23 5.95 7.16
CA ASN A 146 7.23 5.10 7.81
C ASN A 146 7.33 5.43 9.29
N PHE A 147 7.09 4.45 10.14
CA PHE A 147 7.08 4.59 11.58
C PHE A 147 8.07 3.61 12.22
N ASN A 148 8.83 4.12 13.18
CA ASN A 148 9.65 3.30 14.06
C ASN A 148 9.01 3.27 15.44
N CYS A 149 8.90 2.08 15.98
CA CYS A 149 8.09 1.75 17.13
C CYS A 149 8.83 0.78 18.06
N PRO A 150 8.34 0.62 19.30
CA PRO A 150 8.86 -0.36 20.24
C PRO A 150 8.93 -1.76 19.63
N PHE A 151 9.90 -2.57 20.06
CA PHE A 151 9.94 -4.00 19.75
C PHE A 151 8.60 -4.67 20.06
N LEU A 152 8.22 -5.67 19.26
CA LEU A 152 7.03 -6.46 19.53
C LEU A 152 7.30 -7.36 20.74
N ASP A 153 6.76 -6.99 21.90
CA ASP A 153 6.86 -7.78 23.12
C ASP A 153 5.58 -8.61 23.34
N LEU A 154 5.67 -9.92 23.12
CA LEU A 154 4.61 -10.88 23.38
C LEU A 154 4.77 -11.58 24.73
N SER A 155 5.79 -11.21 25.54
CA SER A 155 6.14 -11.86 26.81
C SER A 155 4.96 -12.00 27.78
N ASN A 156 4.09 -10.98 27.79
CA ASN A 156 3.03 -10.82 28.79
C ASN A 156 1.61 -10.83 28.20
N SER A 157 1.44 -10.50 26.92
CA SER A 157 0.11 -10.30 26.32
C SER A 157 0.17 -10.43 24.80
N ALA A 158 -0.91 -10.94 24.22
CA ALA A 158 -1.14 -10.86 22.78
C ALA A 158 -1.23 -9.39 22.33
N LYS A 159 -0.83 -9.12 21.10
CA LYS A 159 -0.84 -7.77 20.52
C LYS A 159 -1.72 -7.71 19.29
N ARG A 160 -2.47 -6.62 19.18
CA ARG A 160 -3.33 -6.35 18.04
C ARG A 160 -2.92 -5.05 17.36
N ILE A 161 -2.71 -5.09 16.06
CA ILE A 161 -2.44 -3.91 15.24
C ILE A 161 -3.62 -3.71 14.30
N ILE A 162 -4.28 -2.57 14.39
CA ILE A 162 -5.42 -2.23 13.56
C ILE A 162 -4.96 -1.22 12.52
N PHE A 163 -4.97 -1.61 11.25
CA PHE A 163 -4.74 -0.71 10.12
C PHE A 163 -6.06 -0.17 9.60
N SER A 164 -6.16 1.14 9.38
CA SER A 164 -7.37 1.78 8.87
C SER A 164 -7.03 2.64 7.65
N ASN A 165 -7.82 2.53 6.59
CA ASN A 165 -7.72 3.46 5.47
C ASN A 165 -8.58 4.69 5.74
N ASN A 166 -7.97 5.87 5.62
CA ASN A 166 -8.62 7.17 5.74
C ASN A 166 -8.44 7.94 4.42
N SER A 167 -9.54 8.27 3.76
CA SER A 167 -9.53 9.02 2.51
C SER A 167 -10.04 10.44 2.75
N SER A 168 -9.20 11.44 2.48
CA SER A 168 -9.56 12.85 2.56
C SER A 168 -9.43 13.51 1.20
N ASP A 169 -10.30 14.45 0.88
CA ASP A 169 -10.16 15.25 -0.33
C ASP A 169 -9.00 16.25 -0.19
N ARG A 170 -8.23 16.42 -1.26
CA ARG A 170 -7.12 17.37 -1.39
C ARG A 170 -7.27 18.15 -2.68
N ASN A 171 -7.23 19.47 -2.56
CA ASN A 171 -7.19 20.36 -3.71
C ASN A 171 -5.81 20.30 -4.38
N ASP A 172 -5.78 20.05 -5.67
CA ASP A 172 -4.56 19.97 -6.51
C ASP A 172 -4.59 21.09 -7.56
N GLU A 173 -4.75 22.32 -7.07
CA GLU A 173 -5.07 23.49 -7.91
C GLU A 173 -3.98 23.78 -8.93
N ALA A 174 -2.71 23.73 -8.52
CA ALA A 174 -1.59 24.00 -9.41
C ALA A 174 -1.53 23.01 -10.59
N THR A 175 -1.68 21.72 -10.30
CA THR A 175 -1.67 20.69 -11.34
C THR A 175 -2.90 20.82 -12.22
N ALA A 176 -4.08 21.05 -11.64
CA ALA A 176 -5.31 21.28 -12.38
C ALA A 176 -5.20 22.48 -13.31
N ILE A 177 -4.73 23.64 -12.84
CA ILE A 177 -4.56 24.86 -13.64
C ILE A 177 -3.63 24.60 -14.83
N VAL A 178 -2.46 23.98 -14.59
CA VAL A 178 -1.50 23.67 -15.66
C VAL A 178 -2.11 22.74 -16.70
N THR A 179 -2.76 21.64 -16.25
CA THR A 179 -3.33 20.67 -17.17
C THR A 179 -4.53 21.22 -17.95
N TRP A 180 -5.36 22.05 -17.31
CA TRP A 180 -6.48 22.71 -17.96
C TRP A 180 -5.98 23.76 -18.97
N GLY A 181 -4.96 24.54 -18.63
CA GLY A 181 -4.33 25.49 -19.55
C GLY A 181 -3.71 24.82 -20.79
N LEU A 182 -3.02 23.68 -20.60
CA LEU A 182 -2.52 22.86 -21.70
C LEU A 182 -3.64 22.27 -22.57
N THR A 183 -4.74 21.86 -21.94
CA THR A 183 -5.93 21.37 -22.64
C THR A 183 -6.53 22.48 -23.51
N PHE A 184 -6.83 23.65 -22.95
CA PHE A 184 -7.41 24.75 -23.71
C PHE A 184 -6.49 25.26 -24.84
N SER A 185 -5.18 25.32 -24.61
CA SER A 185 -4.22 25.73 -25.65
C SER A 185 -4.02 24.70 -26.77
N SER A 186 -4.36 23.43 -26.56
CA SER A 186 -4.31 22.39 -27.59
C SER A 186 -5.60 22.28 -28.41
N ILE A 187 -6.75 22.69 -27.86
CA ILE A 187 -8.04 22.78 -28.58
C ILE A 187 -7.98 23.79 -29.73
N THR A 188 -7.16 24.84 -29.62
CA THR A 188 -7.05 25.87 -30.66
C THR A 188 -6.10 25.51 -31.81
N ARG A 189 -5.47 24.32 -31.77
CA ARG A 189 -4.49 23.88 -32.79
C ARG A 189 -5.12 23.00 -33.86
N PRO A 190 -4.60 23.03 -35.10
CA PRO A 190 -5.05 22.14 -36.17
C PRO A 190 -4.73 20.66 -35.84
N PRO A 191 -5.42 19.70 -36.49
CA PRO A 191 -5.13 18.28 -36.37
C PRO A 191 -3.65 17.96 -36.67
N PRO A 192 -3.03 16.97 -36.00
CA PRO A 192 -3.64 15.99 -35.10
C PRO A 192 -3.67 16.39 -33.62
N ILE A 193 -3.13 17.57 -33.26
CA ILE A 193 -2.97 18.02 -31.86
C ILE A 193 -4.33 18.18 -31.17
N LEU A 194 -5.34 18.64 -31.91
CA LEU A 194 -6.73 18.74 -31.46
C LEU A 194 -7.28 17.43 -30.85
N TYR A 195 -6.90 16.28 -31.39
CA TYR A 195 -7.40 14.98 -30.93
C TYR A 195 -6.82 14.54 -29.59
N ILE A 196 -5.74 15.18 -29.15
CA ILE A 196 -5.07 14.89 -27.87
C ILE A 196 -5.63 15.80 -26.77
N ALA A 197 -6.31 16.89 -27.12
CA ALA A 197 -6.71 17.95 -26.20
C ALA A 197 -7.60 17.53 -25.00
N PRO A 198 -8.59 16.62 -25.11
CA PRO A 198 -9.40 16.25 -23.95
C PRO A 198 -8.69 15.26 -23.01
N ILE A 199 -7.62 14.61 -23.46
CA ILE A 199 -6.94 13.52 -22.73
C ILE A 199 -6.38 13.99 -21.38
N PRO A 200 -5.63 15.12 -21.27
CA PRO A 200 -5.04 15.55 -20.00
C PRO A 200 -6.09 15.93 -18.94
N MET A 201 -7.23 16.48 -19.35
CA MET A 201 -8.29 16.95 -18.44
C MET A 201 -8.92 15.81 -17.62
N PHE A 202 -9.04 14.60 -18.20
CA PHE A 202 -9.52 13.42 -17.47
C PHE A 202 -8.54 12.94 -16.39
N PHE A 203 -7.25 13.28 -16.51
CA PHE A 203 -6.22 12.86 -15.57
C PHE A 203 -5.95 13.87 -14.44
N SER A 204 -6.36 15.13 -14.60
CA SER A 204 -6.19 16.19 -13.60
C SER A 204 -7.54 16.69 -13.05
N GLY A 205 -7.96 16.12 -11.93
CA GLY A 205 -9.07 16.67 -11.16
C GLY A 205 -8.61 17.85 -10.29
N TYR A 206 -9.46 18.87 -10.14
CA TYR A 206 -9.27 19.95 -9.17
C TYR A 206 -9.28 19.42 -7.73
N ILE A 207 -10.17 18.46 -7.46
CA ILE A 207 -10.23 17.71 -6.21
C ILE A 207 -9.63 16.32 -6.47
N THR A 208 -8.65 15.93 -5.66
CA THR A 208 -8.03 14.61 -5.68
C THR A 208 -8.21 13.92 -4.33
N LYS A 209 -8.38 12.59 -4.33
CA LYS A 209 -8.43 11.85 -3.06
C LYS A 209 -7.01 11.57 -2.56
N LEU A 210 -6.70 12.08 -1.38
CA LEU A 210 -5.52 11.67 -0.61
C LEU A 210 -5.91 10.48 0.25
N ASN A 211 -5.28 9.34 -0.01
CA ASN A 211 -5.50 8.16 0.80
C ASN A 211 -4.35 7.97 1.78
N LYS A 212 -4.69 7.70 3.04
CA LYS A 212 -3.74 7.48 4.14
C LYS A 212 -4.07 6.18 4.82
N ILE A 213 -3.06 5.37 5.09
CA ILE A 213 -3.17 4.22 5.98
C ILE A 213 -2.70 4.68 7.37
N GLU A 214 -3.57 4.55 8.35
CA GLU A 214 -3.34 4.84 9.77
C GLU A 214 -3.25 3.52 10.55
N PHE A 215 -2.63 3.53 11.73
CA PHE A 215 -2.51 2.34 12.56
C PHE A 215 -2.74 2.64 14.05
N GLU A 216 -3.22 1.63 14.78
CA GLU A 216 -3.40 1.64 16.23
C GLU A 216 -2.85 0.32 16.79
N ILE A 217 -2.01 0.37 17.84
CA ILE A 217 -1.48 -0.80 18.54
C ILE A 217 -2.22 -0.95 19.87
N ARG A 218 -2.80 -2.13 20.12
CA ARG A 218 -3.47 -2.52 21.37
C ARG A 218 -2.77 -3.72 21.99
#